data_AF-A0A3C1F9G5-F1
#
_entry.id   AF-A0A3C1F9G5-F1
#
_cell.length_a   1.000
_cell.length_b   1.000
_cell.length_c   1.000
_cell.angle_alpha   90.00
_cell.angle_beta   90.00
_cell.angle_gamma   90.00
#
_symmetry.space_group_name_H-M   'P 1'
#
loop_
_entity.id
_entity.type
_entity.pdbx_description
1 polymer ?
#
loop_
_entity_poly.entity_id
_entity_poly.type
_entity_poly.pdbx_seq_one_letter_code
_entity_poly.pdbx_strand_id
1 'polypeptide(L)'
;VFIDTLVICSCTAFIVLLSDYQQFPGLEGIALTQKALSSQLGGFGNYFLSASVLLFAFTSIIGNYYYGQANVEFISRKKSVMLVFRTGVTLIVLSGAVLQLKLVWNLADLFMAAMALMNIYAILRLRKQVIDALADYRKQKEKGLDPRFHPAEIPSIGHAEAWEK
;
A
#
# COMPACT_ATOMS: atom_id res chain seq x y z
N VAL A 1 3.87 3.71 6.70
CA VAL A 1 5.35 3.62 6.72
C VAL A 1 5.88 3.46 8.14
N PHE A 2 5.72 4.41 9.08
CA PHE A 2 6.33 4.27 10.42
C PHE A 2 5.90 2.98 11.17
N ILE A 3 4.61 2.79 11.42
CA ILE A 3 4.12 1.60 12.15
C ILE A 3 4.37 0.31 11.35
N ASP A 4 4.03 0.32 10.07
CA ASP A 4 4.15 -0.85 9.19
C ASP A 4 5.61 -1.32 9.01
N THR A 5 6.50 -0.41 8.62
CA THR A 5 7.87 -0.76 8.22
C THR A 5 8.83 -0.77 9.39
N LEU A 6 8.81 0.25 10.26
CA LEU A 6 9.80 0.34 11.34
C LEU A 6 9.43 -0.54 12.54
N VAL A 7 8.14 -0.67 12.85
CA VAL A 7 7.71 -1.45 14.00
C VAL A 7 7.39 -2.87 13.58
N ILE A 8 6.41 -3.07 12.67
CA ILE A 8 5.90 -4.41 12.37
C ILE A 8 6.92 -5.25 11.59
N CYS A 9 7.42 -4.76 10.44
CA CYS A 9 8.39 -5.53 9.65
C CYS A 9 9.69 -5.81 10.41
N SER A 10 10.22 -4.84 11.17
CA SER A 10 11.43 -5.05 11.99
C SER A 10 11.23 -6.12 13.06
N CYS A 11 10.10 -6.11 13.77
CA CYS A 11 9.79 -7.15 14.76
C CYS A 11 9.73 -8.53 14.11
N THR A 12 9.06 -8.68 12.95
CA THR A 12 9.01 -9.95 12.22
C THR A 12 10.41 -10.40 11.76
N ALA A 13 11.23 -9.48 11.25
CA ALA A 13 12.60 -9.77 10.84
C ALA A 13 13.44 -10.25 12.02
N PHE A 14 13.36 -9.60 13.19
CA PHE A 14 14.08 -10.05 14.38
C PHE A 14 13.63 -11.42 14.87
N ILE A 15 12.34 -11.73 14.83
CA ILE A 15 11.82 -13.07 15.18
C ILE A 15 12.43 -14.13 14.27
N VAL A 16 12.51 -13.88 12.96
CA VAL A 16 13.10 -14.82 12.00
C VAL A 16 14.61 -14.94 12.22
N LEU A 17 15.32 -13.84 12.41
CA LEU A 17 16.78 -13.84 12.62
C LEU A 17 17.21 -14.52 13.93
N LEU A 18 16.39 -14.42 14.98
CA LEU A 18 16.63 -15.10 16.25
C LEU A 18 16.22 -16.56 16.22
N SER A 19 15.40 -16.98 15.25
CA SER A 19 15.06 -18.39 15.05
C SER A 19 16.19 -19.13 14.35
N ASP A 20 16.27 -20.45 14.56
CA ASP A 20 17.26 -21.32 13.90
C ASP A 20 16.85 -21.60 12.43
N TYR A 21 16.58 -20.54 11.67
CA TYR A 21 15.94 -20.58 10.34
C TYR A 21 16.74 -21.38 9.31
N GLN A 22 18.05 -21.54 9.54
CA GLN A 22 18.97 -22.36 8.75
C GLN A 22 18.57 -23.85 8.74
N GLN A 23 17.82 -24.31 9.75
CA GLN A 23 17.32 -25.70 9.83
C GLN A 23 16.08 -25.96 8.95
N PHE A 24 15.54 -24.93 8.28
CA PHE A 24 14.31 -25.02 7.48
C PHE A 24 14.53 -24.65 5.99
N PRO A 25 15.41 -25.37 5.26
CA PRO A 25 15.67 -25.05 3.87
C PRO A 25 14.41 -25.27 3.01
N GLY A 26 14.05 -24.25 2.22
CA GLY A 26 12.93 -24.30 1.26
C GLY A 26 11.59 -23.78 1.78
N LEU A 27 11.50 -23.34 3.04
CA LEU A 27 10.31 -22.63 3.53
C LEU A 27 10.38 -21.14 3.19
N GLU A 28 9.32 -20.62 2.54
CA GLU A 28 9.23 -19.22 2.12
C GLU A 28 8.03 -18.51 2.76
N GLY A 29 8.13 -17.18 2.89
CA GLY A 29 7.03 -16.30 3.29
C GLY A 29 6.40 -16.62 4.65
N ILE A 30 5.08 -16.83 4.66
CA ILE A 30 4.29 -17.06 5.88
C ILE A 30 4.67 -18.40 6.54
N ALA A 31 5.00 -19.42 5.76
CA ALA A 31 5.35 -20.73 6.30
C ALA A 31 6.67 -20.70 7.09
N LEU A 32 7.65 -19.91 6.62
CA LEU A 32 8.90 -19.67 7.34
C LEU A 32 8.67 -18.92 8.65
N THR A 33 7.88 -17.84 8.61
CA THR A 33 7.57 -17.05 9.81
C THR A 33 6.73 -17.82 10.83
N GLN A 34 5.79 -18.67 10.39
CA GLN A 34 5.08 -19.61 11.26
C GLN A 34 6.05 -20.55 11.97
N LYS A 35 6.99 -21.15 11.24
CA LYS A 35 7.95 -22.08 11.84
C LYS A 35 8.91 -21.38 12.82
N ALA A 36 9.43 -20.22 12.45
CA ALA A 36 10.28 -19.38 13.29
C ALA A 36 9.59 -18.92 14.57
N LEU A 37 8.32 -18.52 14.46
CA LEU A 37 7.53 -18.09 15.61
C LEU A 37 7.18 -19.27 16.51
N SER A 38 6.88 -20.43 15.92
CA SER A 38 6.59 -21.66 16.66
C SER A 38 7.81 -22.19 17.42
N SER A 39 9.05 -21.96 16.95
CA SER A 39 10.24 -22.36 17.68
C SER A 39 10.53 -21.46 18.89
N GLN A 40 10.11 -20.19 18.84
CA GLN A 40 10.34 -19.23 19.93
C GLN A 40 9.19 -19.15 20.95
N LEU A 41 7.94 -19.21 20.48
CA LEU A 41 6.74 -19.04 21.30
C LEU A 41 5.96 -20.35 21.52
N GLY A 42 6.46 -21.47 21.00
CA GLY A 42 5.77 -22.76 21.05
C GLY A 42 4.53 -22.81 20.15
N GLY A 43 3.66 -23.81 20.36
CA GLY A 43 2.47 -24.05 19.52
C GLY A 43 1.45 -22.89 19.50
N PHE A 44 1.47 -22.01 20.50
CA PHE A 44 0.61 -20.83 20.57
C PHE A 44 0.93 -19.80 19.47
N GLY A 45 2.20 -19.69 19.08
CA GLY A 45 2.64 -18.74 18.04
C GLY A 45 1.93 -18.96 16.70
N ASN A 46 1.67 -20.21 16.32
CA ASN A 46 1.01 -20.53 15.05
C ASN A 46 -0.43 -20.02 14.98
N TYR A 47 -1.19 -20.14 16.08
CA TYR A 47 -2.57 -19.65 16.13
C TYR A 47 -2.62 -18.12 16.09
N PHE A 48 -1.75 -17.47 16.86
CA PHE A 48 -1.64 -16.01 16.88
C PHE A 48 -1.26 -15.43 15.51
N LEU A 49 -0.25 -16.01 14.85
CA LEU A 49 0.19 -15.53 13.54
C LEU A 49 -0.87 -15.74 12.46
N SER A 50 -1.55 -16.89 12.47
CA SER A 50 -2.62 -17.18 11.50
C SER A 50 -3.79 -16.18 11.63
N ALA A 51 -4.19 -15.86 12.87
CA ALA A 51 -5.21 -14.84 13.13
C ALA A 51 -4.74 -13.43 12.70
N SER A 52 -3.48 -13.08 12.98
CA SER A 52 -2.90 -11.79 12.59
C SER A 52 -2.84 -11.64 11.07
N VAL A 53 -2.31 -12.65 10.36
CA VAL A 53 -2.21 -12.66 8.90
C VAL A 53 -3.59 -12.56 8.26
N LEU A 54 -4.60 -13.25 8.80
CA LEU A 54 -5.99 -13.14 8.33
C LEU A 54 -6.47 -11.69 8.39
N LEU A 55 -6.29 -11.01 9.53
CA LEU A 55 -6.70 -9.62 9.70
C LEU A 55 -5.92 -8.67 8.79
N PHE A 56 -4.60 -8.81 8.70
CA PHE A 56 -3.75 -7.97 7.85
C PHE A 56 -4.02 -8.16 6.36
N ALA A 57 -4.19 -9.40 5.91
CA ALA A 57 -4.53 -9.69 4.51
C ALA A 57 -5.92 -9.13 4.18
N PHE A 58 -6.90 -9.30 5.08
CA PHE A 58 -8.25 -8.79 4.88
C PHE A 58 -8.29 -7.26 4.76
N THR A 59 -7.64 -6.53 5.67
CA THR A 59 -7.59 -5.06 5.61
C THR A 59 -6.86 -4.57 4.36
N SER A 60 -5.79 -5.27 3.95
CA SER A 60 -5.03 -4.94 2.74
C SER A 60 -5.85 -5.15 1.46
N ILE A 61 -6.65 -6.23 1.39
CA ILE A 61 -7.55 -6.49 0.26
C ILE A 61 -8.61 -5.39 0.16
N ILE A 62 -9.22 -5.02 1.28
CA ILE A 62 -10.22 -3.93 1.31
C ILE A 62 -9.61 -2.60 0.87
N GLY A 63 -8.43 -2.26 1.39
CA GLY A 63 -7.73 -1.03 1.02
C GLY A 63 -7.45 -0.97 -0.49
N ASN A 64 -6.88 -2.03 -1.05
CA ASN A 64 -6.59 -2.11 -2.49
C ASN A 64 -7.86 -2.10 -3.35
N TYR A 65 -8.92 -2.77 -2.91
CA TYR A 65 -10.22 -2.72 -3.57
C TYR A 65 -10.77 -1.29 -3.61
N TYR A 66 -10.69 -0.55 -2.50
CA TYR A 66 -11.15 0.84 -2.44
C TYR A 66 -10.33 1.76 -3.36
N TYR A 67 -9.00 1.63 -3.37
CA TYR A 67 -8.14 2.36 -4.31
C TYR A 67 -8.50 2.07 -5.76
N GLY A 68 -8.70 0.80 -6.11
CA GLY A 68 -9.12 0.41 -7.45
C GLY A 68 -10.50 0.94 -7.81
N GLN A 69 -11.46 0.89 -6.88
CA GLN A 69 -12.81 1.43 -7.09
C GLN A 69 -12.76 2.94 -7.37
N ALA A 70 -12.01 3.72 -6.59
CA ALA A 70 -11.86 5.15 -6.79
C ALA A 70 -11.24 5.48 -8.16
N ASN A 71 -10.22 4.73 -8.57
CA ASN A 71 -9.58 4.89 -9.88
C ASN A 71 -10.53 4.55 -11.04
N VAL A 72 -11.30 3.46 -10.91
CA VAL A 72 -12.29 3.06 -11.92
C VAL A 72 -13.43 4.08 -12.02
N GLU A 73 -13.89 4.60 -10.88
CA GLU A 73 -14.94 5.62 -10.81
C GLU A 73 -14.50 6.96 -11.45
N PHE A 74 -13.21 7.30 -11.33
CA PHE A 74 -12.61 8.44 -12.02
C PHE A 74 -12.61 8.26 -13.55
N ILE A 75 -12.33 7.06 -14.05
CA ILE A 75 -12.28 6.77 -15.49
C ILE A 75 -13.68 6.57 -16.10
N SER A 76 -14.59 5.91 -15.39
CA SER A 76 -15.92 5.59 -15.90
C SER A 76 -16.97 5.51 -14.79
N ARG A 77 -18.02 6.33 -14.91
CA ARG A 77 -19.19 6.29 -14.01
C ARG A 77 -20.22 5.20 -14.38
N LYS A 78 -19.91 4.33 -15.34
CA LYS A 78 -20.85 3.28 -15.80
C LYS A 78 -20.95 2.17 -14.76
N LYS A 79 -22.17 1.88 -14.30
CA LYS A 79 -22.47 0.80 -13.35
C LYS A 79 -22.00 -0.58 -13.83
N SER A 80 -22.03 -0.84 -15.14
CA SER A 80 -21.58 -2.11 -15.73
C SER A 80 -20.07 -2.33 -15.57
N VAL A 81 -19.26 -1.27 -15.72
CA VAL A 81 -17.80 -1.34 -15.56
C VAL A 81 -17.44 -1.60 -14.10
N MET A 82 -18.15 -0.96 -13.17
CA MET A 82 -18.01 -1.18 -11.73
C MET A 82 -18.34 -2.63 -11.33
N LEU A 83 -19.38 -3.22 -11.93
CA LEU A 83 -19.78 -4.59 -11.67
C LEU A 83 -18.73 -5.59 -12.17
N VAL A 84 -18.21 -5.39 -13.40
CA VAL A 84 -17.10 -6.19 -13.93
C VAL A 84 -15.85 -6.09 -13.07
N PHE A 85 -15.49 -4.89 -12.60
CA PHE A 85 -14.36 -4.69 -11.70
C PHE A 85 -14.53 -5.46 -10.38
N ARG A 86 -15.70 -5.36 -9.74
CA ARG A 86 -16.02 -6.08 -8.49
C ARG A 86 -15.87 -7.59 -8.66
N THR A 87 -16.51 -8.14 -9.69
CA THR A 87 -16.43 -9.58 -9.97
C THR A 87 -15.00 -10.00 -10.29
N GLY A 88 -14.26 -9.20 -11.06
CA GLY A 88 -12.86 -9.47 -11.39
C GLY A 88 -11.95 -9.51 -10.16
N VAL A 89 -12.08 -8.54 -9.25
CA VAL A 89 -11.29 -8.54 -8.00
C VAL A 89 -11.60 -9.76 -7.15
N THR A 90 -12.88 -10.14 -6.99
CA THR A 90 -13.25 -11.33 -6.24
C THR A 90 -12.66 -12.60 -6.85
N LEU A 91 -12.69 -12.75 -8.18
CA LEU A 91 -12.10 -13.90 -8.87
C LEU A 91 -10.58 -13.95 -8.71
N ILE A 92 -9.89 -12.80 -8.78
CA ILE A 92 -8.44 -12.73 -8.59
C ILE A 92 -8.06 -13.10 -7.16
N VAL A 93 -8.81 -12.60 -6.16
CA VAL A 93 -8.57 -12.95 -4.74
C VAL A 93 -8.76 -14.45 -4.52
N LEU A 94 -9.81 -15.06 -5.08
CA LEU A 94 -10.03 -16.50 -4.99
C LEU A 94 -8.93 -17.30 -5.70
N SER A 95 -8.52 -16.85 -6.89
CA SER A 95 -7.46 -17.49 -7.66
C SER A 95 -6.10 -17.37 -6.96
N GLY A 96 -5.85 -16.24 -6.30
CA GLY A 96 -4.62 -15.97 -5.55
C GLY A 96 -4.35 -16.95 -4.41
N ALA A 97 -5.38 -17.58 -3.85
CA ALA A 97 -5.23 -18.63 -2.84
C ALA A 97 -4.67 -19.97 -3.41
N VAL A 98 -4.76 -20.16 -4.73
CA VAL A 98 -4.37 -21.41 -5.42
C VAL A 98 -3.07 -21.25 -6.22
N LEU A 99 -2.74 -20.02 -6.63
CA LEU A 99 -1.53 -19.73 -7.41
C LEU A 99 -0.25 -19.89 -6.58
N GLN A 100 0.84 -20.24 -7.26
CA GLN A 100 2.15 -20.33 -6.62
C GLN A 100 2.64 -18.95 -6.16
N LEU A 101 3.17 -18.88 -4.93
CA LEU A 101 3.68 -17.65 -4.32
C LEU A 101 4.61 -16.88 -5.26
N LYS A 102 5.60 -17.57 -5.86
CA LYS A 102 6.56 -16.95 -6.79
C LYS A 102 5.91 -16.26 -7.98
N LEU A 103 4.86 -16.86 -8.56
CA LEU A 103 4.14 -16.26 -9.67
C LEU A 103 3.39 -14.99 -9.24
N VAL A 104 2.74 -15.04 -8.07
CA VAL A 104 2.00 -13.90 -7.51
C VAL A 104 2.95 -12.74 -7.21
N TRP A 105 4.10 -13.01 -6.60
CA TRP A 105 5.13 -12.00 -6.33
C TRP A 105 5.70 -11.40 -7.60
N ASN A 106 6.08 -12.22 -8.59
CA ASN A 106 6.59 -11.71 -9.87
C ASN A 106 5.57 -10.81 -10.58
N LEU A 107 4.29 -11.18 -10.55
CA LEU A 107 3.22 -10.39 -11.15
C LEU A 107 2.99 -9.08 -10.38
N ALA A 108 3.02 -9.14 -9.05
CA ALA A 108 2.92 -7.97 -8.19
C ALA A 108 4.08 -6.99 -8.43
N ASP A 109 5.33 -7.49 -8.50
CA ASP A 109 6.51 -6.68 -8.75
C ASP A 109 6.44 -6.00 -10.12
N LEU A 110 5.98 -6.69 -11.15
CA LEU A 110 5.79 -6.12 -12.49
C LEU A 110 4.80 -4.96 -12.48
N PHE A 111 3.61 -5.15 -11.90
CA PHE A 111 2.60 -4.10 -11.85
C PHE A 111 2.98 -2.95 -10.91
N MET A 112 3.66 -3.26 -9.81
CA MET A 112 4.17 -2.25 -8.87
C MET A 112 5.25 -1.39 -9.53
N ALA A 113 6.17 -2.00 -10.29
CA ALA A 113 7.17 -1.27 -11.06
C ALA A 113 6.53 -0.35 -12.10
N ALA A 114 5.53 -0.84 -12.84
CA ALA A 114 4.80 -0.03 -13.81
C ALA A 114 4.09 1.17 -13.14
N MET A 115 3.39 0.94 -12.03
CA MET A 115 2.72 2.00 -11.25
C MET A 115 3.73 3.02 -10.72
N ALA A 116 4.86 2.55 -10.17
CA ALA A 116 5.91 3.42 -9.65
C ALA A 116 6.49 4.32 -10.74
N LEU A 117 6.79 3.78 -11.93
CA LEU A 117 7.31 4.57 -13.05
C LEU A 117 6.33 5.67 -13.48
N MET A 118 5.03 5.36 -13.59
CA MET A 118 4.02 6.36 -13.94
C MET A 118 3.91 7.45 -12.87
N ASN A 119 3.91 7.08 -11.60
CA ASN A 119 3.83 8.04 -10.49
C ASN A 119 5.07 8.93 -10.40
N ILE A 120 6.27 8.36 -10.54
CA ILE A 120 7.52 9.13 -10.54
C ILE A 120 7.52 10.13 -11.69
N TYR A 121 7.12 9.71 -12.90
CA TYR A 121 7.00 10.61 -14.04
C TYR A 121 6.04 11.78 -13.76
N ALA A 122 4.86 11.50 -13.21
CA ALA A 122 3.89 12.52 -12.84
C ALA A 122 4.45 13.49 -11.79
N ILE A 123 5.09 12.98 -10.72
CA ILE A 123 5.70 13.80 -9.67
C ILE A 123 6.80 14.70 -10.25
N LEU A 124 7.66 14.18 -11.13
CA LEU A 124 8.72 14.97 -11.76
C LEU A 124 8.16 16.11 -12.62
N ARG A 125 7.02 15.90 -13.28
CA ARG A 125 6.34 16.94 -14.06
C ARG A 125 5.64 17.98 -13.17
N LEU A 126 5.08 17.53 -12.04
CA LEU A 126 4.39 18.38 -11.07
C LEU A 126 5.33 19.03 -10.04
N ARG A 127 6.63 18.73 -10.07
CA ARG A 127 7.60 19.18 -9.05
C ARG A 127 7.55 20.68 -8.77
N LYS A 128 7.41 21.51 -9.81
CA LYS A 128 7.38 22.97 -9.69
C LYS A 128 6.15 23.43 -8.91
N GLN A 129 4.99 22.87 -9.25
CA GLN A 129 3.72 23.15 -8.59
C GLN A 129 3.73 22.75 -7.13
N VAL A 130 4.27 21.56 -6.82
CA VAL A 130 4.37 21.06 -5.44
C VAL A 130 5.31 21.92 -4.60
N ILE A 131 6.46 22.34 -5.14
CA ILE A 131 7.40 23.21 -4.43
C ILE A 131 6.78 24.58 -4.15
N ASP A 132 6.10 25.17 -5.14
CA ASP A 132 5.47 26.48 -4.97
C ASP A 132 4.31 26.42 -3.96
N ALA A 133 3.49 25.36 -3.98
CA ALA A 133 2.47 25.12 -2.96
C ALA A 133 3.05 24.92 -1.56
N LEU A 134 4.17 24.18 -1.44
CA LEU A 134 4.84 23.99 -0.17
C LEU A 134 5.44 25.30 0.37
N ALA A 135 5.99 26.14 -0.51
CA ALA A 135 6.51 27.45 -0.16
C ALA A 135 5.39 28.37 0.35
N ASP A 136 4.23 28.37 -0.30
CA ASP A 136 3.05 29.11 0.16
C ASP A 136 2.55 28.62 1.52
N TYR A 137 2.39 27.30 1.68
CA TYR A 137 2.01 26.69 2.97
C TYR A 137 2.97 27.09 4.11
N ARG A 138 4.29 27.07 3.85
CA ARG A 138 5.29 27.47 4.85
C ARG A 138 5.19 28.95 5.21
N LYS A 139 4.98 29.83 4.23
CA LYS A 139 4.78 31.27 4.48
C LYS A 139 3.56 31.54 5.35
N GLN A 140 2.46 30.84 5.12
CA GLN A 140 1.25 30.98 5.93
C GLN A 140 1.48 30.50 7.38
N LYS A 141 2.16 29.36 7.54
CA LYS A 141 2.50 28.79 8.85
C LYS A 141 3.49 29.67 9.64
N GLU A 142 4.49 30.26 8.98
CA GLU A 142 5.45 31.19 9.60
C GLU A 142 4.77 32.48 10.08
N LYS A 143 3.70 32.91 9.41
CA LYS A 143 2.86 34.05 9.83
C LYS A 143 1.90 33.71 10.96
N GLY A 144 1.90 32.46 11.46
CA GLY A 144 0.98 32.00 12.50
C GLY A 144 -0.47 31.89 12.03
N LEU A 145 -0.71 31.90 10.71
CA LEU A 145 -2.04 31.72 10.13
C LEU A 145 -2.37 30.23 10.01
N ASP A 146 -3.66 29.90 9.99
CA ASP A 146 -4.12 28.56 9.64
C ASP A 146 -3.99 28.36 8.11
N PRO A 147 -3.09 27.51 7.63
CA PRO A 147 -2.72 27.48 6.23
C PRO A 147 -3.86 26.95 5.34
N ARG A 148 -4.28 27.76 4.36
CA ARG A 148 -5.32 27.44 3.37
C ARG A 148 -4.74 27.45 1.96
N PHE A 149 -5.09 26.43 1.18
CA PHE A 149 -4.60 26.28 -0.20
C PHE A 149 -5.50 27.06 -1.16
N HIS A 150 -4.98 28.16 -1.73
CA HIS A 150 -5.65 28.94 -2.76
C HIS A 150 -4.91 28.76 -4.10
N PRO A 151 -5.43 27.96 -5.05
CA PRO A 151 -4.77 27.71 -6.33
C PRO A 151 -4.48 28.99 -7.12
N ALA A 152 -5.37 29.97 -7.04
CA ALA A 152 -5.26 31.25 -7.75
C ALA A 152 -4.07 32.11 -7.30
N GLU A 153 -3.53 31.88 -6.10
CA GLU A 153 -2.40 32.63 -5.54
C GLU A 153 -1.04 32.05 -5.96
N ILE A 154 -1.01 30.87 -6.59
CA ILE A 154 0.21 30.15 -6.96
C ILE A 154 0.36 30.14 -8.49
N PRO A 155 1.26 30.95 -9.08
CA PRO A 155 1.34 31.14 -10.54
C PRO A 155 1.64 29.88 -11.36
N SER A 156 2.21 28.84 -10.74
CA SER A 156 2.53 27.58 -11.40
C SER A 156 1.37 26.58 -11.43
N ILE A 157 0.37 26.77 -10.58
CA ILE A 157 -0.84 25.97 -10.46
C ILE A 157 -1.93 26.77 -11.19
N GLY A 158 -2.25 26.38 -12.42
CA GLY A 158 -3.28 27.09 -13.22
C GLY A 158 -4.69 26.90 -12.63
N HIS A 159 -5.67 26.56 -13.48
CA HIS A 159 -7.01 26.18 -13.02
C HIS A 159 -6.98 24.79 -12.37
N ALA A 160 -6.55 24.71 -11.10
CA ALA A 160 -6.73 23.52 -10.29
C ALA A 160 -8.06 23.64 -9.51
N GLU A 161 -8.89 22.60 -9.58
CA GLU A 161 -10.03 22.46 -8.70
C GLU A 161 -9.51 22.24 -7.28
N ALA A 162 -9.62 23.27 -6.42
CA ALA A 162 -9.48 23.10 -4.98
C ALA A 162 -10.84 22.83 -4.36
N TRP A 163 -10.85 22.01 -3.32
CA TRP A 163 -12.02 21.88 -2.46
C TRP A 163 -12.20 23.19 -1.70
N GLU A 164 -13.20 23.98 -2.07
CA GLU A 164 -13.62 25.13 -1.27
C GLU A 164 -14.19 24.62 0.07
N LYS A 165 -13.51 24.96 1.16
CA LYS A 165 -14.04 24.87 2.52
C LYS A 165 -13.73 26.14 3.29
#